data_AF-A0AB35Y134-F1
#
_entry.id   AF-A0AB35Y134-F1
#
_cell.length_a   1.000
_cell.length_b   1.000
_cell.length_c   1.000
_cell.angle_alpha   90.00
_cell.angle_beta   90.00
_cell.angle_gamma   90.00
#
_symmetry.space_group_name_H-M   'P 1'
#
loop_
_entity.id
_entity.type
_entity.pdbx_description
1 polymer ?
#
loop_
_entity_poly.entity_id
_entity_poly.type
_entity_poly.pdbx_seq_one_letter_code
_entity_poly.pdbx_strand_id
1 'polypeptide(L)' 'MPENKTQQELATMCRAMEEMRKDERIECALEMLADGMPYEKVAKYSKLTLEEVKALDTKKPA' A
#
# COMPACT_ATOMS: atom_id res chain seq x y z
N MET A 1 17.37 4.94 -36.69
CA MET A 1 16.24 4.24 -36.06
C MET A 1 16.33 4.51 -34.56
N PRO A 2 15.36 5.16 -33.89
CA PRO A 2 15.49 5.48 -32.47
C PRO A 2 14.88 4.35 -31.62
N GLU A 3 15.73 3.43 -31.17
CA GLU A 3 15.36 2.28 -30.32
C GLU A 3 15.38 2.59 -28.81
N ASN A 4 15.12 3.84 -28.39
CA ASN A 4 15.34 4.23 -26.99
C ASN A 4 14.12 4.82 -26.26
N LYS A 5 12.91 4.69 -26.83
CA LYS A 5 11.69 5.31 -26.25
C LYS A 5 10.90 4.42 -25.28
N THR A 6 11.07 3.10 -25.34
CA THR A 6 10.26 2.13 -24.58
C THR A 6 10.75 1.88 -23.15
N GLN A 7 12.06 2.03 -22.86
CA GLN A 7 12.58 1.78 -21.50
C GLN A 7 12.07 2.80 -20.46
N GLN A 8 11.87 4.05 -20.87
CA GLN A 8 11.42 5.12 -19.98
C GLN A 8 9.90 4.99 -19.67
N GLU A 9 9.12 4.52 -20.64
CA GLU A 9 7.69 4.24 -20.45
C GLU A 9 7.47 2.98 -19.59
N LEU A 10 8.28 1.93 -19.76
CA LEU A 10 8.27 0.75 -18.89
C LEU A 10 8.66 1.08 -17.45
N ALA A 11 9.68 1.92 -17.24
CA ALA A 11 10.06 2.37 -15.90
C ALA A 11 8.95 3.17 -15.20
N THR A 12 8.17 3.95 -15.97
CA THR A 12 7.01 4.70 -15.45
C THR A 12 5.84 3.77 -15.14
N MET A 13 5.58 2.77 -16.00
CA MET A 13 4.56 1.74 -15.74
C MET A 13 4.89 0.86 -14.52
N CYS A 14 6.15 0.43 -14.35
CA CYS A 14 6.56 -0.33 -13.17
C CYS A 14 6.35 0.47 -11.88
N ARG A 15 6.69 1.77 -11.89
CA ARG A 15 6.48 2.64 -10.73
C ARG A 15 5.01 2.81 -10.37
N ALA A 16 4.14 3.03 -11.36
CA ALA A 16 2.71 3.17 -11.15
C ALA A 16 2.06 1.88 -10.61
N MET A 17 2.52 0.72 -11.07
CA MET A 17 2.01 -0.58 -10.59
C MET A 17 2.49 -0.92 -9.17
N GLU A 18 3.69 -0.49 -8.76
CA GLU A 18 4.17 -0.69 -7.38
C GLU A 18 3.45 0.19 -6.36
N GLU A 19 3.07 1.42 -6.73
CA GLU A 19 2.29 2.33 -5.88
C GLU A 19 0.87 1.78 -5.66
N MET A 20 0.16 1.35 -6.72
CA MET A 20 -1.18 0.74 -6.60
C MET A 20 -1.20 -0.49 -5.67
N ARG A 21 -0.10 -1.26 -5.65
CA ARG A 21 0.01 -2.47 -4.82
C ARG A 21 0.26 -2.17 -3.34
N LYS A 22 0.74 -0.97 -3.01
CA LYS A 22 0.87 -0.48 -1.63
C LYS A 22 -0.45 0.12 -1.15
N ASP A 23 -1.12 0.88 -2.00
CA ASP A 23 -2.40 1.51 -1.66
C ASP A 23 -3.46 0.46 -1.29
N GLU A 24 -3.60 -0.63 -2.06
CA GLU A 24 -4.55 -1.71 -1.75
C GLU A 24 -4.33 -2.34 -0.36
N ARG A 25 -3.06 -2.51 0.06
CA ARG A 25 -2.74 -3.08 1.38
C ARG A 25 -3.08 -2.12 2.51
N ILE A 26 -2.89 -0.83 2.26
CA ILE A 26 -3.21 0.24 3.21
C ILE A 26 -4.74 0.36 3.35
N GLU A 27 -5.49 0.36 2.25
CA GLU A 27 -6.95 0.39 2.27
C GLU A 27 -7.53 -0.82 3.01
N CYS A 28 -7.08 -2.05 2.69
CA CYS A 28 -7.49 -3.24 3.44
C CYS A 28 -7.15 -3.13 4.93
N ALA A 29 -5.98 -2.60 5.29
CA ALA A 29 -5.61 -2.39 6.68
C ALA A 29 -6.54 -1.38 7.38
N LEU A 30 -6.88 -0.28 6.71
CA LEU A 30 -7.78 0.75 7.22
C LEU A 30 -9.22 0.23 7.41
N GLU A 31 -9.74 -0.55 6.46
CA GLU A 31 -11.05 -1.20 6.59
C GLU A 31 -11.08 -2.17 7.78
N MET A 32 -10.07 -3.05 7.90
CA MET A 32 -9.98 -3.96 9.04
C MET A 32 -9.85 -3.22 10.39
N LEU A 33 -9.14 -2.08 10.41
CA LEU A 33 -9.07 -1.20 11.58
C LEU A 33 -10.41 -0.54 11.90
N ALA A 34 -11.17 -0.13 10.88
CA ALA A 34 -12.51 0.43 11.04
C ALA A 34 -13.51 -0.61 11.58
N ASP A 35 -13.34 -1.87 11.20
CA ASP A 35 -14.10 -3.02 11.75
C ASP A 35 -13.70 -3.38 13.20
N GLY A 36 -12.73 -2.67 13.79
CA GLY A 36 -12.27 -2.90 15.16
C GLY A 36 -11.35 -4.12 15.31
N MET A 37 -10.73 -4.57 14.22
CA MET A 37 -9.83 -5.72 14.26
C MET A 37 -8.53 -5.39 15.03
N PRO A 38 -7.98 -6.34 15.83
CA PRO A 38 -6.72 -6.13 16.53
C PRO A 38 -5.55 -5.89 15.57
N TYR A 39 -4.65 -4.97 15.92
CA TYR A 39 -3.51 -4.60 15.07
C TYR A 39 -2.65 -5.78 14.62
N GLU A 40 -2.47 -6.80 15.47
CA GLU A 40 -1.71 -8.02 15.14
C GLU A 40 -2.35 -8.81 13.98
N LYS A 41 -3.69 -8.89 13.96
CA LYS A 41 -4.42 -9.54 12.87
C LYS A 41 -4.32 -8.70 11.61
N VAL A 42 -4.55 -7.38 11.71
CA VAL A 42 -4.45 -6.47 10.57
C VAL A 42 -3.07 -6.58 9.92
N ALA A 43 -1.99 -6.53 10.71
CA ALA A 43 -0.61 -6.69 10.24
C ALA A 43 -0.39 -8.02 9.51
N LYS A 44 -0.89 -9.12 10.08
CA LYS A 44 -0.81 -10.45 9.46
C LYS A 44 -1.53 -10.53 8.11
N TYR A 45 -2.74 -9.96 8.00
CA TYR A 45 -3.55 -10.05 6.77
C TYR A 45 -3.11 -9.07 5.68
N SER A 46 -2.81 -7.82 6.04
CA SER A 46 -2.33 -6.78 5.12
C SER A 46 -0.85 -6.95 4.73
N LYS A 47 -0.13 -7.87 5.39
CA LYS A 47 1.33 -8.04 5.30
C LYS A 47 2.10 -6.77 5.60
N LEU A 48 1.54 -5.95 6.49
CA LEU A 48 2.18 -4.77 7.06
C LEU A 48 2.78 -5.11 8.42
N THR A 49 3.71 -4.29 8.86
CA THR A 49 4.23 -4.36 10.22
C THR A 49 3.25 -3.76 11.22
N LEU A 50 3.35 -4.16 12.49
CA LEU A 50 2.56 -3.58 13.58
C LEU A 50 2.74 -2.06 13.68
N GLU A 51 3.94 -1.56 13.40
CA GLU A 51 4.22 -0.11 13.38
C GLU A 51 3.51 0.59 12.23
N GLU A 52 3.54 0.03 11.02
CA GLU A 52 2.79 0.56 9.88
C GLU A 52 1.29 0.60 10.16
N VAL A 53 0.71 -0.48 10.70
CA VAL A 53 -0.71 -0.53 11.06
C VAL A 53 -1.08 0.52 12.10
N LYS A 54 -0.26 0.70 13.14
CA LYS A 54 -0.46 1.77 14.13
C LYS A 54 -0.36 3.16 13.50
N ALA A 55 0.61 3.35 12.60
CA ALA A 55 0.78 4.61 11.88
C ALA A 55 -0.39 4.90 10.93
N LEU A 56 -1.07 3.88 10.41
CA LEU A 56 -2.29 4.04 9.62
C LEU A 56 -3.47 4.46 10.47
N ASP A 57 -3.64 3.88 11.67
CA ASP A 57 -4.71 4.25 12.59
C ASP A 57 -4.53 5.67 13.16
N THR A 58 -3.29 6.08 13.44
CA THR A 58 -2.99 7.46 13.90
C THR A 58 -3.12 8.52 12.80
N LYS A 59 -3.09 8.11 11.53
CA LYS A 59 -3.28 8.97 10.36
C LYS A 59 -4.75 9.11 9.93
N LYS A 60 -5.71 8.56 10.68
CA LYS A 60 -7.13 8.83 10.41
C LYS A 60 -7.35 10.35 10.33
N PRO A 61 -7.86 10.88 9.20
CA PRO A 61 -8.30 12.27 9.18
C PRO A 61 -9.45 12.39 10.20
N ALA A 62 -9.36 13.40 11.05
CA ALA A 62 -10.43 13.77 11.98
C ALA A 62 -11.72 14.10 11.24
#